data_AF-A0A849G305-F1
#
_entry.id   AF-A0A849G305-F1
#
_cell.length_a   1.000
_cell.length_b   1.000
_cell.length_c   1.000
_cell.angle_alpha   90.00
_cell.angle_beta   90.00
_cell.angle_gamma   90.00
#
_symmetry.space_group_name_H-M   'P 1'
#
loop_
_entity.id
_entity.type
_entity.pdbx_description
1 polymer ?
#
loop_
_entity_poly.entity_id
_entity_poly.type
_entity_poly.pdbx_seq_one_letter_code
_entity_poly.pdbx_strand_id
1 'polypeptide(L)' 'MWERFCYYGMRTLLTLYLVKSLLIGDSEAALIYGAYTGLVYAAPILGGRMADKYLGYR' A
#
# COMPACT_ATOMS: atom_id res chain seq x y z
N MET A 1 -5.75 -4.75 15.21
CA MET A 1 -4.66 -3.84 15.68
C MET A 1 -3.38 -4.04 14.88
N TRP A 2 -2.88 -5.27 14.75
CA TRP A 2 -1.62 -5.58 14.06
C TRP A 2 -1.58 -5.11 12.59
N GLU A 3 -2.69 -5.22 11.88
CA GLU A 3 -2.81 -4.81 10.47
C GLU A 3 -2.50 -3.31 10.26
N ARG A 4 -2.98 -2.44 11.15
CA ARG A 4 -2.70 -0.99 11.08
C ARG A 4 -1.27 -0.66 11.48
N PHE A 5 -0.71 -1.39 12.44
CA PHE A 5 0.70 -1.25 12.82
C PHE A 5 1.63 -1.59 11.64
N CYS A 6 1.40 -2.74 10.99
CA CYS A 6 2.16 -3.14 9.80
C CYS A 6 1.99 -2.14 8.64
N TYR A 7 0.78 -1.62 8.42
CA TYR A 7 0.52 -0.65 7.37
C TYR A 7 1.29 0.66 7.56
N TYR A 8 1.20 1.28 8.73
CA TYR A 8 1.92 2.54 9.00
C TYR A 8 3.44 2.35 9.06
N GLY A 9 3.91 1.20 9.57
CA GLY A 9 5.31 0.82 9.53
C GLY A 9 5.86 0.71 8.11
N MET A 10 5.17 -0.06 7.25
CA MET A 10 5.58 -0.28 5.86
C MET A 10 5.57 1.01 5.05
N ARG A 11 4.58 1.89 5.26
CA ARG A 11 4.46 3.17 4.56
C ARG A 11 5.72 4.03 4.72
N THR A 12 6.30 4.05 5.92
CA THR A 12 7.50 4.84 6.22
C THR A 12 8.77 4.17 5.71
N LEU A 13 8.85 2.85 5.85
CA LEU A 13 10.01 2.06 5.43
C LEU A 13 10.15 1.95 3.91
N LEU A 14 9.04 1.90 3.18
CA LEU A 14 9.01 1.77 1.72
C LEU A 14 9.75 2.93 1.04
N THR A 15 9.45 4.18 1.40
CA THR A 15 10.11 5.36 0.80
C THR A 15 11.61 5.37 1.13
N LEU A 16 11.97 5.05 2.38
CA LEU A 16 13.38 4.94 2.78
C LEU A 16 14.12 3.86 2.00
N TYR A 17 13.48 2.71 1.78
CA TYR A 17 14.04 1.60 1.02
C TYR A 17 14.27 1.96 -0.46
N LEU A 18 13.29 2.60 -1.10
CA LEU A 18 13.40 3.05 -2.49
C LEU A 18 14.59 4.02 -2.68
N VAL A 19 14.73 4.99 -1.79
CA VAL A 19 15.80 6.01 -1.89
C VAL A 19 17.16 5.43 -1.50
N LYS A 20 17.26 4.68 -0.38
CA LYS A 20 18.55 4.24 0.18
C LYS A 20 19.07 2.92 -0.40
N SER A 21 18.20 1.98 -0.69
CA SER A 21 18.61 0.64 -1.14
C SER A 21 18.54 0.49 -2.67
N LEU A 22 17.54 1.09 -3.30
CA LEU A 22 17.36 1.03 -4.75
C LEU A 22 17.94 2.23 -5.49
N LEU A 23 18.47 3.22 -4.75
CA LEU A 23 19.07 4.46 -5.29
C LEU A 23 18.13 5.20 -6.26
N ILE A 24 16.83 5.08 -6.02
CA ILE A 24 15.80 5.78 -6.79
C ILE A 24 15.76 7.23 -6.30
N GLY A 25 15.71 8.19 -7.22
CA GLY A 25 15.63 9.61 -6.89
C GLY A 25 14.37 9.95 -6.10
N ASP A 26 14.45 10.92 -5.18
CA ASP A 26 13.35 11.27 -4.26
C ASP A 26 12.01 11.54 -4.98
N SER A 27 12.05 12.17 -6.16
CA SER A 27 10.83 12.44 -6.95
C SER A 27 10.16 11.17 -7.47
N GLU A 28 10.95 10.18 -7.91
CA GLU A 28 10.41 8.92 -8.43
C GLU A 28 9.95 8.02 -7.27
N ALA A 29 10.68 8.01 -6.16
CA ALA A 29 10.26 7.34 -4.93
C ALA A 29 8.92 7.91 -4.41
N ALA A 30 8.72 9.24 -4.47
CA ALA A 30 7.47 9.88 -4.10
C ALA A 30 6.31 9.49 -5.03
N LEU A 31 6.56 9.37 -6.35
CA LEU A 31 5.57 8.89 -7.32
C LEU A 31 5.15 7.44 -7.03
N ILE A 32 6.12 6.54 -6.81
CA ILE A 32 5.88 5.14 -6.48
C ILE A 32 5.08 5.04 -5.18
N TYR A 33 5.46 5.82 -4.17
CA TYR A 33 4.76 5.88 -2.89
C TYR A 33 3.31 6.38 -3.03
N GLY A 34 3.09 7.41 -3.85
CA GLY A 34 1.76 7.94 -4.15
C GLY A 34 0.88 6.90 -4.87
N ALA A 35 1.44 6.23 -5.88
CA ALA A 35 0.77 5.16 -6.61
C ALA A 35 0.41 3.97 -5.68
N TYR A 36 1.35 3.53 -4.84
CA TYR A 36 1.13 2.50 -3.84
C TYR A 36 -0.03 2.87 -2.91
N THR A 37 0.00 4.08 -2.33
CA THR A 37 -1.05 4.55 -1.43
C THR A 37 -2.41 4.60 -2.13
N GLY A 38 -2.46 5.12 -3.36
CA GLY A 38 -3.69 5.16 -4.16
C GLY A 38 -4.26 3.77 -4.44
N LEU A 39 -3.42 2.81 -4.80
CA LEU A 39 -3.84 1.43 -5.03
C LEU A 39 -4.35 0.75 -3.75
N VAL A 40 -3.72 1.01 -2.60
CA VAL A 40 -4.21 0.48 -1.32
C VAL A 40 -5.63 1.00 -1.02
N TYR A 41 -5.95 2.24 -1.35
CA TYR A 41 -7.31 2.77 -1.20
C TYR A 41 -8.27 2.31 -2.29
N ALA A 42 -7.78 1.97 -3.49
CA ALA A 42 -8.60 1.47 -4.60
C ALA A 42 -8.91 -0.02 -4.51
N ALA A 43 -7.97 -0.84 -4.01
CA ALA A 43 -8.09 -2.29 -3.92
C ALA A 43 -9.35 -2.77 -3.16
N PRO A 44 -9.82 -2.11 -2.08
CA PRO A 44 -11.07 -2.46 -1.40
C PRO A 44 -12.31 -2.38 -2.28
N ILE A 45 -12.31 -1.59 -3.36
CA ILE A 45 -13.44 -1.52 -4.29
C ILE A 45 -13.62 -2.87 -5.00
N LEU A 46 -12.51 -3.49 -5.41
CA LEU A 46 -12.51 -4.81 -6.03
C LEU A 46 -12.67 -5.91 -4.98
N GLY A 47 -11.94 -5.80 -3.87
CA GLY A 47 -11.97 -6.75 -2.77
C GLY A 47 -13.35 -6.86 -2.11
N GLY A 48 -14.01 -5.73 -1.86
CA GLY A 48 -15.37 -5.68 -1.31
C GLY A 48 -16.37 -6.37 -2.24
N ARG A 49 -16.34 -6.05 -3.54
CA ARG A 49 -17.18 -6.73 -4.55
C ARG A 49 -16.97 -8.24 -4.59
N MET A 50 -15.73 -8.70 -4.44
CA MET A 50 -15.42 -10.13 -4.38
C MET A 50 -15.89 -10.77 -3.07
N ALA A 51 -15.74 -10.06 -1.95
CA ALA A 51 -16.20 -10.51 -0.64
C ALA A 51 -17.72 -10.67 -0.61
N ASP A 52 -18.46 -9.69 -1.13
CA ASP A 52 -19.93 -9.70 -1.17
C ASP A 52 -20.49 -10.85 -2.04
N LYS A 53 -19.79 -11.20 -3.12
CA LYS A 53 -20.31 -12.15 -4.12
C LYS A 53 -19.87 -13.60 -3.90
N TYR A 54 -18.68 -13.83 -3.36
CA TYR A 54 -18.08 -15.18 -3.34
C TYR A 54 -17.63 -15.66 -1.96
N LEU A 55 -17.15 -14.76 -1.10
CA LEU A 55 -16.46 -15.17 0.14
C LEU A 55 -17.35 -15.01 1.39
N GLY A 56 -18.28 -14.06 1.36
CA GLY A 56 -19.09 -13.70 2.52
C GLY A 56 -18.30 -12.97 3.61
N TYR A 57 -19.01 -12.30 4.51
CA TYR A 57 -18.43 -11.61 5.67
C TYR A 57 -18.39 -12.60 6.84
N ARG A 58 -17.29 -13.34 7.00
CA ARG A 58 -17.07 -14.22 8.16
C ARG A 58 -15.78 -13.86 8.86
#